data_AF-A0A2J2H603-F1
#
_entry.id   AF-A0A2J2H603-F1
#
_cell.length_a   1.000
_cell.length_b   1.000
_cell.length_c   1.000
_cell.angle_alpha   90.00
_cell.angle_beta   90.00
_cell.angle_gamma   90.00
#
_symmetry.space_group_name_H-M   'P 1'
#
loop_
_entity.id
_entity.type
_entity.pdbx_description
1 polymer ?
#
loop_
_entity_poly.entity_id
_entity_poly.type
_entity_poly.pdbx_seq_one_letter_code
_entity_poly.pdbx_strand_id
1 'polypeptide(L)'
;MLKTLHRSRRGSWIYQSPRITLILTYAKAKGLDLGQVLKRHLDVVSRLGEHQRWILDRLGWLGYRSRRGGSPNISELDYYQRALGLNMGDVVKAVDAVLRAFNSRSNDVSALPPIPTLPEKLVIMRAIAGVESNFSLLETMKILLTRPKNIGDPDTFRRELRFRRTWLYSLHLIDAERPTCLGYAVAFSVETGEDAAEAYVMRAGELGLLKWIITLEAAALDVGTKNELDNLLSAYGAFMRDYLQVKVDLSEVYSAFQYMASDVGGITMATPALPIEEVLRRLRMSA
;
A
#
# COMPACT_ATOMS: atom_id res chain seq x y z
N MET A 1 -1.95 -23.08 -11.28
CA MET A 1 -2.30 -22.21 -12.42
C MET A 1 -3.02 -21.03 -11.80
N LEU A 2 -2.49 -19.82 -11.97
CA LEU A 2 -3.07 -18.62 -11.35
C LEU A 2 -4.55 -18.49 -11.73
N LYS A 3 -5.41 -18.30 -10.72
CA LYS A 3 -6.79 -17.89 -10.96
C LYS A 3 -6.79 -16.50 -11.62
N THR A 4 -7.59 -16.35 -12.66
CA THR A 4 -7.68 -15.09 -13.40
C THR A 4 -8.32 -14.01 -12.53
N LEU A 5 -7.61 -12.91 -12.32
CA LEU A 5 -8.09 -11.68 -11.67
C LEU A 5 -8.71 -10.72 -12.70
N HIS A 6 -8.92 -11.18 -13.93
CA HIS A 6 -9.31 -10.37 -15.08
C HIS A 6 -10.51 -10.99 -15.83
N ARG A 7 -11.48 -10.13 -16.20
CA ARG A 7 -12.61 -10.49 -17.08
C ARG A 7 -12.63 -9.73 -18.42
N SER A 8 -11.72 -8.78 -18.59
CA SER A 8 -11.83 -7.78 -19.64
C SER A 8 -11.13 -8.19 -20.95
N ARG A 9 -11.60 -7.62 -22.07
CA ARG A 9 -11.16 -7.96 -23.44
C ARG A 9 -9.68 -7.61 -23.67
N ARG A 10 -9.12 -8.05 -24.80
CA ARG A 10 -7.79 -7.59 -25.27
C ARG A 10 -7.84 -6.05 -25.40
N GLY A 11 -6.94 -5.34 -24.72
CA GLY A 11 -6.85 -3.87 -24.78
C GLY A 11 -7.53 -3.09 -23.64
N SER A 12 -8.42 -3.69 -22.86
CA SER A 12 -8.89 -3.08 -21.61
C SER A 12 -7.81 -3.24 -20.54
N TRP A 13 -7.18 -2.12 -20.18
CA TRP A 13 -6.11 -2.09 -19.20
C TRP A 13 -6.66 -2.07 -17.79
N ILE A 14 -6.05 -2.92 -16.97
CA ILE A 14 -6.37 -3.13 -15.57
C ILE A 14 -5.24 -2.50 -14.79
N TYR A 15 -5.43 -1.26 -14.41
CA TYR A 15 -4.70 -0.65 -13.31
C TYR A 15 -5.72 -0.24 -12.27
N GLN A 16 -6.11 -1.20 -11.45
CA GLN A 16 -6.57 -0.85 -10.13
C GLN A 16 -5.33 -0.81 -9.25
N SER A 17 -4.72 0.38 -9.19
CA SER A 17 -3.78 0.71 -8.12
C SER A 17 -4.42 0.29 -6.80
N PRO A 18 -3.68 -0.37 -5.88
CA PRO A 18 -4.20 -0.72 -4.57
C PRO A 18 -4.84 0.48 -3.87
N ARG A 19 -4.21 1.66 -3.94
CA ARG A 19 -4.74 2.91 -3.41
C ARG A 19 -6.09 3.27 -4.03
N ILE A 20 -6.21 3.24 -5.36
CA ILE A 20 -7.48 3.54 -6.06
C ILE A 20 -8.58 2.55 -5.65
N THR A 21 -8.26 1.26 -5.54
CA THR A 21 -9.23 0.25 -5.08
C THR A 21 -9.70 0.55 -3.65
N LEU A 22 -8.78 0.90 -2.75
CA LEU A 22 -9.10 1.22 -1.36
C LEU A 22 -9.97 2.49 -1.25
N ILE A 23 -9.59 3.60 -1.89
CA ILE A 23 -10.36 4.85 -1.80
C ILE A 23 -11.77 4.69 -2.39
N LEU A 24 -11.92 3.93 -3.48
CA LEU A 24 -13.23 3.70 -4.10
C LEU A 24 -14.09 2.75 -3.28
N THR A 25 -13.49 1.72 -2.67
CA THR A 25 -14.20 0.82 -1.74
C THR A 25 -14.68 1.59 -0.51
N TYR A 26 -13.82 2.46 0.05
CA TYR A 26 -14.18 3.36 1.14
C TYR A 26 -15.30 4.34 0.75
N ALA A 27 -15.14 5.02 -0.39
CA ALA A 27 -16.13 5.97 -0.90
C ALA A 27 -17.49 5.30 -1.11
N LYS A 28 -17.51 4.09 -1.67
CA LYS A 28 -18.74 3.29 -1.82
C LYS A 28 -19.39 3.03 -0.46
N ALA A 29 -18.62 2.59 0.52
CA ALA A 29 -19.12 2.29 1.86
C ALA A 29 -19.66 3.52 2.60
N LYS A 30 -19.09 4.70 2.34
CA LYS A 30 -19.51 5.98 2.94
C LYS A 30 -20.56 6.73 2.11
N GLY A 31 -21.04 6.16 1.01
CA GLY A 31 -22.06 6.78 0.15
C GLY A 31 -21.57 8.02 -0.62
N LEU A 32 -20.28 8.10 -0.92
CA LEU A 32 -19.68 9.21 -1.67
C LEU A 32 -19.77 8.97 -3.18
N ASP A 33 -19.75 10.06 -3.97
CA ASP A 33 -19.70 9.97 -5.43
C ASP A 33 -18.34 9.42 -5.89
N LEU A 34 -18.33 8.19 -6.41
CA LEU A 34 -17.12 7.49 -6.82
C LEU A 34 -16.37 8.20 -7.95
N GLY A 35 -17.10 8.80 -8.89
CA GLY A 35 -16.51 9.52 -10.03
C GLY A 35 -15.81 10.79 -9.57
N GLN A 36 -16.44 11.53 -8.66
CA GLN A 36 -15.88 12.74 -8.07
C GLN A 36 -14.68 12.42 -7.17
N VAL A 37 -14.75 11.38 -6.34
CA VAL A 37 -13.62 10.93 -5.51
C VAL A 37 -12.44 10.54 -6.39
N LEU A 38 -12.67 9.72 -7.44
CA LEU A 38 -11.61 9.33 -8.36
C LEU A 38 -10.99 10.53 -9.06
N LYS A 39 -11.82 11.44 -9.59
CA LYS A 39 -11.34 12.65 -10.28
C LYS A 39 -10.48 13.50 -9.36
N ARG A 40 -10.96 13.80 -8.14
CA ARG A 40 -10.20 14.59 -7.15
C ARG A 40 -8.89 13.93 -6.79
N HIS A 41 -8.89 12.62 -6.60
CA HIS A 41 -7.67 11.89 -6.27
C HIS A 41 -6.65 11.96 -7.42
N LEU A 42 -7.08 11.77 -8.67
CA LEU A 42 -6.20 11.92 -9.84
C LEU A 42 -5.69 13.35 -10.00
N ASP A 43 -6.53 14.37 -9.70
CA ASP A 43 -6.12 15.77 -9.69
C ASP A 43 -5.03 16.02 -8.63
N VAL A 44 -5.17 15.48 -7.42
CA VAL A 44 -4.14 15.56 -6.35
C VAL A 44 -2.84 14.90 -6.83
N VAL A 45 -2.91 13.69 -7.37
CA VAL A 45 -1.73 12.96 -7.87
C VAL A 45 -1.03 13.70 -9.01
N SER A 46 -1.78 14.42 -9.85
CA SER A 46 -1.20 15.23 -10.93
C SER A 46 -0.44 16.48 -10.43
N ARG A 47 -0.68 16.90 -9.18
CA ARG A 47 -0.15 18.11 -8.56
C ARG A 47 0.92 17.83 -7.49
N LEU A 48 1.34 16.58 -7.31
CA LEU A 48 2.43 16.25 -6.38
C LEU A 48 3.66 17.11 -6.71
N GLY A 49 4.20 17.79 -5.70
CA GLY A 49 5.29 18.75 -5.84
C GLY A 49 6.67 18.09 -5.86
N GLU A 50 7.73 18.90 -5.99
CA GLU A 50 9.12 18.41 -6.06
C GLU A 50 9.54 17.61 -4.81
N HIS A 51 9.03 17.98 -3.63
CA HIS A 51 9.27 17.26 -2.37
C HIS A 51 8.68 15.84 -2.36
N GLN A 52 7.74 15.54 -3.25
CA GLN A 52 7.12 14.22 -3.45
C GLN A 52 7.55 13.58 -4.79
N ARG A 53 8.60 14.09 -5.45
CA ARG A 53 9.09 13.58 -6.73
C ARG A 53 9.43 12.09 -6.69
N TRP A 54 9.92 11.61 -5.55
CA TRP A 54 10.20 10.20 -5.33
C TRP A 54 8.95 9.29 -5.50
N ILE A 55 7.74 9.81 -5.27
CA ILE A 55 6.46 9.14 -5.56
C ILE A 55 6.14 9.21 -7.06
N LEU A 56 6.34 10.38 -7.69
CA LEU A 56 6.09 10.60 -9.11
C LEU A 56 6.84 9.60 -10.00
N ASP A 57 8.11 9.35 -9.65
CA ASP A 57 8.97 8.40 -10.36
C ASP A 57 8.47 6.95 -10.23
N ARG A 58 7.63 6.66 -9.23
CA ARG A 58 7.12 5.32 -8.91
C ARG A 58 5.67 5.10 -9.29
N LEU A 59 4.98 6.11 -9.83
CA LEU A 59 3.57 6.00 -10.23
C LEU A 59 3.32 4.85 -11.22
N GLY A 60 4.30 4.47 -12.04
CA GLY A 60 4.18 3.28 -12.91
C GLY A 60 4.04 1.98 -12.13
N TRP A 61 4.85 1.80 -11.08
CA TRP A 61 4.85 0.63 -10.21
C TRP A 61 3.68 0.62 -9.22
N LEU A 62 3.19 1.80 -8.82
CA LEU A 62 2.01 1.96 -7.96
C LEU A 62 0.69 1.82 -8.74
N GLY A 63 0.76 1.66 -10.06
CA GLY A 63 -0.40 1.42 -10.92
C GLY A 63 -1.18 2.67 -11.30
N TYR A 64 -0.53 3.81 -11.38
CA TYR A 64 -1.10 5.10 -11.81
C TYR A 64 -0.70 5.51 -13.23
N ARG A 65 0.48 5.10 -13.71
CA ARG A 65 0.99 5.47 -15.03
C ARG A 65 1.18 4.25 -15.92
N SER A 66 0.69 4.33 -17.15
CA SER A 66 1.10 3.40 -18.20
C SER A 66 1.17 4.10 -19.56
N ARG A 67 2.09 3.66 -20.41
CA ARG A 67 2.34 4.23 -21.74
C ARG A 67 1.13 4.18 -22.70
N ARG A 68 0.06 3.40 -22.42
CA ARG A 68 -1.08 3.16 -23.33
C ARG A 68 -2.44 2.91 -22.64
N GLY A 69 -2.61 3.26 -21.37
CA GLY A 69 -3.78 2.86 -20.56
C GLY A 69 -4.89 3.91 -20.49
N GLY A 70 -6.13 3.45 -20.33
CA GLY A 70 -7.29 4.30 -20.00
C GLY A 70 -7.47 4.49 -18.50
N SER A 71 -8.41 5.36 -18.10
CA SER A 71 -8.74 5.63 -16.69
C SER A 71 -9.24 4.39 -15.95
N PRO A 72 -9.08 4.33 -14.61
CA PRO A 72 -9.64 3.25 -13.80
C PRO A 72 -11.14 3.07 -14.04
N ASN A 73 -11.57 1.81 -14.23
CA ASN A 73 -12.97 1.50 -14.48
C ASN A 73 -13.72 1.27 -13.16
N ILE A 74 -14.53 2.26 -12.75
CA ILE A 74 -15.36 2.19 -11.54
C ILE A 74 -16.33 1.00 -11.60
N SER A 75 -16.82 0.61 -12.78
CA SER A 75 -17.78 -0.50 -12.93
C SER A 75 -17.19 -1.87 -12.57
N GLU A 76 -15.86 -1.99 -12.51
CA GLU A 76 -15.19 -3.25 -12.16
C GLU A 76 -14.83 -3.34 -10.67
N LEU A 77 -15.11 -2.30 -9.87
CA LEU A 77 -14.74 -2.26 -8.45
C LEU A 77 -15.22 -3.50 -7.67
N ASP A 78 -16.50 -3.85 -7.81
CA ASP A 78 -17.11 -4.97 -7.10
C ASP A 78 -16.56 -6.33 -7.51
N TYR A 79 -16.04 -6.43 -8.73
CA TYR A 79 -15.36 -7.62 -9.18
C TYR A 79 -13.99 -7.73 -8.53
N TYR A 80 -13.16 -6.68 -8.59
CA TYR A 80 -11.83 -6.71 -7.99
C TYR A 80 -11.87 -6.87 -6.48
N GLN A 81 -12.78 -6.16 -5.81
CA GLN A 81 -12.96 -6.29 -4.36
C GLN A 81 -13.20 -7.76 -3.97
N ARG A 82 -14.12 -8.45 -4.66
CA ARG A 82 -14.40 -9.87 -4.43
C ARG A 82 -13.25 -10.77 -4.85
N ALA A 83 -12.66 -10.54 -6.02
CA ALA A 83 -11.58 -11.37 -6.55
C ALA A 83 -10.32 -11.31 -5.69
N LEU A 84 -10.09 -10.18 -5.01
CA LEU A 84 -8.99 -10.00 -4.06
C LEU A 84 -9.32 -10.50 -2.65
N GLY A 85 -10.59 -10.75 -2.33
CA GLY A 85 -11.03 -11.04 -0.96
C GLY A 85 -11.03 -9.82 -0.03
N LEU A 86 -11.18 -8.61 -0.57
CA LEU A 86 -11.17 -7.38 0.23
C LEU A 86 -12.49 -7.20 0.99
N ASN A 87 -12.40 -7.28 2.32
CA ASN A 87 -13.53 -6.98 3.20
C ASN A 87 -13.77 -5.47 3.27
N MET A 88 -15.00 -5.02 2.94
CA MET A 88 -15.35 -3.60 2.94
C MET A 88 -15.23 -2.96 4.33
N GLY A 89 -15.64 -3.67 5.38
CA GLY A 89 -15.58 -3.18 6.76
C GLY A 89 -14.15 -2.97 7.23
N ASP A 90 -13.23 -3.87 6.86
CA ASP A 90 -11.82 -3.74 7.19
C ASP A 90 -11.16 -2.58 6.44
N VAL A 91 -11.46 -2.41 5.15
CA VAL A 91 -11.01 -1.25 4.38
C VAL A 91 -11.50 0.06 5.03
N VAL A 92 -12.76 0.11 5.46
CA VAL A 92 -13.30 1.29 6.16
C VAL A 92 -12.55 1.57 7.44
N LYS A 93 -12.31 0.56 8.28
CA LYS A 93 -11.55 0.72 9.53
C LYS A 93 -10.12 1.22 9.29
N ALA A 94 -9.44 0.67 8.29
CA ALA A 94 -8.07 1.05 7.96
C ALA A 94 -7.98 2.50 7.47
N VAL A 95 -8.85 2.90 6.54
CA VAL A 95 -8.87 4.28 6.02
C VAL A 95 -9.32 5.27 7.09
N ASP A 96 -10.35 4.94 7.88
CA ASP A 96 -10.79 5.79 8.99
C ASP A 96 -9.69 6.00 10.03
N ALA A 97 -8.85 4.99 10.30
CA ALA A 97 -7.70 5.13 11.21
C ALA A 97 -6.71 6.19 10.70
N VAL A 98 -6.41 6.19 9.39
CA VAL A 98 -5.52 7.19 8.77
C VAL A 98 -6.15 8.58 8.83
N LEU A 99 -7.41 8.73 8.39
CA LEU A 99 -8.06 10.04 8.36
C LEU A 99 -8.20 10.65 9.77
N ARG A 100 -8.45 9.82 10.79
CA ARG A 100 -8.52 10.27 12.19
C ARG A 100 -7.18 10.79 12.72
N ALA A 101 -6.05 10.23 12.29
CA ALA A 101 -4.73 10.73 12.70
C ALA A 101 -4.52 12.21 12.34
N PHE A 102 -5.22 12.70 11.30
CA PHE A 102 -5.14 14.07 10.80
C PHE A 102 -6.44 14.87 11.00
N ASN A 103 -7.35 14.42 11.87
CA ASN A 103 -8.66 15.04 12.09
C ASN A 103 -9.45 15.30 10.79
N SER A 104 -9.25 14.44 9.78
CA SER A 104 -9.83 14.59 8.45
C SER A 104 -11.24 13.97 8.37
N ARG A 105 -12.04 14.46 7.43
CA ARG A 105 -13.40 13.98 7.14
C ARG A 105 -13.34 12.85 6.10
N SER A 106 -14.43 12.09 5.98
CA SER A 106 -14.54 11.01 4.99
C SER A 106 -14.28 11.48 3.54
N ASN A 107 -14.64 12.72 3.20
CA ASN A 107 -14.42 13.29 1.86
C ASN A 107 -12.95 13.53 1.53
N ASP A 108 -12.09 13.61 2.55
CA ASP A 108 -10.67 13.88 2.41
C ASP A 108 -9.89 12.63 2.00
N VAL A 109 -10.54 11.46 1.91
CA VAL A 109 -9.96 10.21 1.39
C VAL A 109 -9.31 10.38 0.01
N SER A 110 -9.82 11.31 -0.80
CA SER A 110 -9.25 11.61 -2.12
C SER A 110 -7.87 12.28 -2.07
N ALA A 111 -7.52 12.92 -0.94
CA ALA A 111 -6.23 13.57 -0.73
C ALA A 111 -5.13 12.61 -0.24
N LEU A 112 -5.47 11.36 0.10
CA LEU A 112 -4.48 10.36 0.51
C LEU A 112 -3.45 10.11 -0.61
N PRO A 113 -2.16 9.94 -0.27
CA PRO A 113 -1.11 9.78 -1.28
C PRO A 113 -1.21 8.45 -2.02
N PRO A 114 -0.58 8.30 -3.20
CA PRO A 114 -0.56 7.06 -3.98
C PRO A 114 -0.12 5.79 -3.24
N ILE A 115 0.64 5.92 -2.14
CA ILE A 115 1.21 4.81 -1.37
C ILE A 115 0.24 4.43 -0.25
N PRO A 116 -0.18 3.15 -0.12
CA PRO A 116 -0.98 2.68 1.00
C PRO A 116 -0.28 2.87 2.35
N THR A 117 -1.02 3.19 3.40
CA THR A 117 -0.51 3.28 4.78
C THR A 117 -0.45 1.92 5.45
N LEU A 118 0.23 1.80 6.59
CA LEU A 118 0.37 0.54 7.29
C LEU A 118 -1.00 -0.13 7.58
N PRO A 119 -2.03 0.53 8.16
CA PRO A 119 -3.36 -0.06 8.31
C PRO A 119 -3.93 -0.66 7.02
N GLU A 120 -3.78 0.06 5.91
CA GLU A 120 -4.26 -0.37 4.60
C GLU A 120 -3.47 -1.56 4.05
N LYS A 121 -2.14 -1.55 4.23
CA LYS A 121 -1.26 -2.66 3.85
C LYS A 121 -1.65 -3.94 4.59
N LEU A 122 -2.02 -3.86 5.87
CA LEU A 122 -2.47 -5.03 6.65
C LEU A 122 -3.77 -5.62 6.12
N VAL A 123 -4.74 -4.78 5.77
CA VAL A 123 -5.99 -5.24 5.13
C VAL A 123 -5.71 -5.89 3.78
N ILE A 124 -4.83 -5.29 2.98
CA ILE A 124 -4.40 -5.89 1.70
C ILE A 124 -3.73 -7.25 1.94
N MET A 125 -2.81 -7.35 2.91
CA MET A 125 -2.06 -8.58 3.20
C MET A 125 -2.99 -9.76 3.51
N ARG A 126 -3.97 -9.57 4.41
CA ARG A 126 -4.97 -10.59 4.70
C ARG A 126 -5.82 -10.94 3.48
N ALA A 127 -6.24 -9.94 2.71
CA ALA A 127 -7.04 -10.17 1.52
C ALA A 127 -6.28 -11.02 0.49
N ILE A 128 -5.06 -10.63 0.10
CA ILE A 128 -4.32 -11.32 -0.98
C ILE A 128 -3.77 -12.70 -0.59
N ALA A 129 -3.61 -12.97 0.70
CA ALA A 129 -3.20 -14.27 1.24
C ALA A 129 -4.40 -15.17 1.60
N GLY A 130 -5.62 -14.61 1.69
CA GLY A 130 -6.82 -15.34 2.07
C GLY A 130 -7.22 -16.43 1.07
N VAL A 131 -7.86 -17.48 1.58
CA VAL A 131 -8.29 -18.67 0.80
C VAL A 131 -9.28 -18.30 -0.32
N GLU A 132 -10.12 -17.29 -0.07
CA GLU A 132 -11.12 -16.81 -1.03
C GLU A 132 -10.50 -15.94 -2.15
N SER A 133 -9.24 -15.53 -2.00
CA SER A 133 -8.56 -14.66 -2.95
C SER A 133 -8.14 -15.41 -4.20
N ASN A 134 -8.43 -14.81 -5.35
CA ASN A 134 -7.81 -15.21 -6.62
C ASN A 134 -6.36 -14.73 -6.72
N PHE A 135 -5.88 -13.92 -5.77
CA PHE A 135 -4.51 -13.46 -5.75
C PHE A 135 -3.53 -14.58 -5.37
N SER A 136 -3.69 -15.32 -4.26
CA SER A 136 -2.70 -16.35 -3.89
C SER A 136 -1.26 -15.79 -3.82
N LEU A 137 -0.95 -15.13 -2.70
CA LEU A 137 0.38 -14.57 -2.42
C LEU A 137 1.51 -15.58 -2.70
N LEU A 138 1.40 -16.80 -2.17
CA LEU A 138 2.45 -17.83 -2.28
C LEU A 138 2.69 -18.27 -3.71
N GLU A 139 1.64 -18.53 -4.50
CA GLU A 139 1.79 -18.93 -5.91
C GLU A 139 2.42 -17.79 -6.73
N THR A 140 2.02 -16.54 -6.45
CA THR A 140 2.61 -15.36 -7.10
C THR A 140 4.10 -15.25 -6.81
N MET A 141 4.50 -15.40 -5.54
CA MET A 141 5.91 -15.34 -5.14
C MET A 141 6.72 -16.48 -5.79
N LYS A 142 6.19 -17.72 -5.81
CA LYS A 142 6.82 -18.85 -6.50
C LYS A 142 7.01 -18.60 -8.00
N ILE A 143 6.04 -17.96 -8.67
CA ILE A 143 6.13 -17.62 -10.09
C ILE A 143 7.21 -16.57 -10.35
N LEU A 144 7.32 -15.55 -9.50
CA LEU A 144 8.36 -14.51 -9.63
C LEU A 144 9.77 -15.09 -9.50
N LEU A 145 9.94 -16.14 -8.69
CA LEU A 145 11.21 -16.85 -8.50
C LEU A 145 11.55 -17.79 -9.66
N THR A 146 10.59 -18.63 -10.05
CA THR A 146 10.83 -19.75 -10.97
C THR A 146 10.78 -19.37 -12.44
N ARG A 147 10.13 -18.24 -12.78
CA ARG A 147 9.96 -17.74 -14.17
C ARG A 147 9.55 -18.86 -15.13
N PRO A 148 8.36 -19.45 -14.95
CA PRO A 148 7.96 -20.66 -15.65
C PRO A 148 8.02 -20.49 -17.17
N LYS A 149 8.54 -21.50 -17.86
CA LYS A 149 8.67 -21.51 -19.34
C LYS A 149 7.34 -21.86 -20.04
N ASN A 150 6.51 -22.69 -19.41
CA ASN A 150 5.21 -23.09 -19.93
C ASN A 150 4.12 -22.25 -19.29
N ILE A 151 3.89 -21.08 -19.87
CA ILE A 151 2.76 -20.21 -19.57
C ILE A 151 1.75 -20.37 -20.71
N GLY A 152 0.45 -20.38 -20.41
CA GLY A 152 -0.64 -20.53 -21.39
C GLY A 152 -0.66 -19.40 -22.41
N ASP A 153 -1.67 -18.53 -22.38
CA ASP A 153 -1.63 -17.30 -23.19
C ASP A 153 -0.60 -16.29 -22.62
N PRO A 154 0.49 -15.96 -23.34
CA PRO A 154 1.52 -15.06 -22.82
C PRO A 154 1.03 -13.63 -22.60
N ASP A 155 0.01 -13.17 -23.34
CA ASP A 155 -0.56 -11.82 -23.16
C ASP A 155 -1.34 -11.73 -21.84
N THR A 156 -2.21 -12.70 -21.58
CA THR A 156 -2.99 -12.77 -20.35
C THR A 156 -2.10 -12.98 -19.12
N PHE A 157 -1.12 -13.89 -19.21
CA PHE A 157 -0.15 -14.09 -18.12
C PHE A 157 0.62 -12.81 -17.79
N ARG A 158 1.12 -12.08 -18.80
CA ARG A 158 1.83 -10.81 -18.58
C ARG A 158 0.93 -9.74 -17.95
N ARG A 159 -0.37 -9.70 -18.27
CA ARG A 159 -1.32 -8.78 -17.64
C ARG A 159 -1.54 -9.11 -16.17
N GLU A 160 -1.83 -10.38 -15.87
CA GLU A 160 -1.99 -10.88 -14.51
C GLU A 160 -0.76 -10.60 -13.65
N LEU A 161 0.44 -10.90 -14.18
CA LEU A 161 1.67 -10.69 -13.44
C LEU A 161 1.95 -9.21 -13.17
N ARG A 162 1.65 -8.31 -14.12
CA ARG A 162 1.78 -6.86 -13.90
C ARG A 162 0.84 -6.36 -12.80
N PHE A 163 -0.41 -6.82 -12.81
CA PHE A 163 -1.37 -6.50 -11.75
C PHE A 163 -0.83 -6.95 -10.39
N ARG A 164 -0.41 -8.22 -10.28
CA ARG A 164 0.12 -8.79 -9.05
C ARG A 164 1.38 -8.06 -8.56
N ARG A 165 2.30 -7.72 -9.46
CA ARG A 165 3.49 -6.93 -9.14
C ARG A 165 3.14 -5.57 -8.56
N THR A 166 2.12 -4.89 -9.09
CA THR A 166 1.67 -3.59 -8.56
C THR A 166 1.24 -3.70 -7.10
N TRP A 167 0.49 -4.74 -6.75
CA TRP A 167 0.03 -4.98 -5.38
C TRP A 167 1.18 -5.33 -4.44
N LEU A 168 2.07 -6.23 -4.85
CA LEU A 168 3.24 -6.62 -4.03
C LEU A 168 4.25 -5.48 -3.87
N TYR A 169 4.41 -4.62 -4.88
CA TYR A 169 5.29 -3.47 -4.84
C TYR A 169 4.78 -2.43 -3.83
N SER A 170 3.48 -2.15 -3.83
CA SER A 170 2.84 -1.27 -2.83
C SER A 170 2.95 -1.79 -1.40
N LEU A 171 3.25 -3.08 -1.22
CA LEU A 171 3.49 -3.74 0.06
C LEU A 171 4.99 -3.90 0.38
N HIS A 172 5.91 -3.36 -0.43
CA HIS A 172 7.36 -3.53 -0.26
C HIS A 172 7.84 -5.00 -0.31
N LEU A 173 7.04 -5.92 -0.86
CA LEU A 173 7.38 -7.36 -0.95
C LEU A 173 8.20 -7.68 -2.20
N ILE A 174 8.23 -6.80 -3.18
CA ILE A 174 9.05 -6.92 -4.38
C ILE A 174 9.74 -5.60 -4.72
N ASP A 175 10.88 -5.71 -5.39
CA ASP A 175 11.62 -4.64 -6.06
C ASP A 175 11.56 -4.86 -7.57
N ALA A 176 10.84 -4.01 -8.30
CA ALA A 176 10.58 -4.02 -9.76
C ALA A 176 10.19 -5.39 -10.38
N GLU A 177 11.05 -6.41 -10.26
CA GLU A 177 10.86 -7.76 -10.76
C GLU A 177 11.19 -8.89 -9.77
N ARG A 178 11.76 -8.61 -8.60
CA ARG A 178 12.27 -9.64 -7.67
C ARG A 178 11.71 -9.47 -6.26
N PRO A 179 11.42 -10.57 -5.53
CA PRO A 179 11.12 -10.50 -4.11
C PRO A 179 12.17 -9.76 -3.27
N THR A 180 11.73 -8.94 -2.32
CA THR A 180 12.58 -8.34 -1.28
C THR A 180 12.83 -9.36 -0.15
N CYS A 181 13.76 -9.07 0.77
CA CYS A 181 13.95 -9.88 1.98
C CYS A 181 12.66 -9.99 2.80
N LEU A 182 11.89 -8.89 2.90
CA LEU A 182 10.57 -8.90 3.53
C LEU A 182 9.61 -9.80 2.76
N GLY A 183 9.59 -9.71 1.43
CA GLY A 183 8.81 -10.60 0.56
C GLY A 183 9.05 -12.08 0.84
N TYR A 184 10.33 -12.49 0.95
CA TYR A 184 10.68 -13.87 1.27
C TYR A 184 10.22 -14.26 2.69
N ALA A 185 10.52 -13.44 3.69
CA ALA A 185 10.19 -13.74 5.08
C ALA A 185 8.68 -13.90 5.29
N VAL A 186 7.89 -12.98 4.71
CA VAL A 186 6.42 -13.03 4.77
C VAL A 186 5.88 -14.24 4.02
N ALA A 187 6.38 -14.53 2.82
CA ALA A 187 5.93 -15.70 2.06
C ALA A 187 6.22 -17.01 2.82
N PHE A 188 7.38 -17.11 3.47
CA PHE A 188 7.74 -18.27 4.28
C PHE A 188 6.79 -18.41 5.50
N SER A 189 6.58 -17.34 6.25
CA SER A 189 5.66 -17.33 7.41
C SER A 189 4.22 -17.73 7.04
N VAL A 190 3.71 -17.20 5.92
CA VAL A 190 2.37 -17.56 5.44
C VAL A 190 2.32 -19.01 4.97
N GLU A 191 3.38 -19.53 4.35
CA GLU A 191 3.47 -20.95 3.98
C GLU A 191 3.48 -21.88 5.21
N THR A 192 4.03 -21.41 6.34
CA THR A 192 3.99 -22.13 7.63
C THR A 192 2.70 -21.92 8.42
N GLY A 193 1.74 -21.17 7.89
CA GLY A 193 0.40 -21.00 8.47
C GLY A 193 0.22 -19.77 9.37
N GLU A 194 1.17 -18.83 9.41
CA GLU A 194 1.01 -17.56 10.14
C GLU A 194 -0.02 -16.64 9.43
N ASP A 195 -0.73 -15.81 10.20
CA ASP A 195 -1.59 -14.75 9.65
C ASP A 195 -0.75 -13.77 8.82
N ALA A 196 -1.19 -13.49 7.58
CA ALA A 196 -0.37 -12.73 6.64
C ALA A 196 -0.14 -11.28 7.04
N ALA A 197 -1.09 -10.64 7.73
CA ALA A 197 -0.92 -9.27 8.21
C ALA A 197 -0.03 -9.23 9.45
N GLU A 198 -0.19 -10.17 10.37
CA GLU A 198 0.72 -10.32 11.52
C GLU A 198 2.16 -10.59 11.05
N ALA A 199 2.36 -11.59 10.19
CA ALA A 199 3.66 -11.92 9.62
C ALA A 199 4.30 -10.72 8.92
N TYR A 200 3.52 -9.92 8.20
CA TYR A 200 4.03 -8.70 7.57
C TYR A 200 4.66 -7.74 8.57
N VAL A 201 3.98 -7.45 9.68
CA VAL A 201 4.49 -6.50 10.68
C VAL A 201 5.65 -7.10 11.48
N MET A 202 5.52 -8.35 11.91
CA MET A 202 6.54 -9.02 12.72
C MET A 202 7.85 -9.16 11.93
N ARG A 203 7.80 -9.63 10.68
CA ARG A 203 8.99 -9.76 9.83
C ARG A 203 9.55 -8.39 9.44
N ALA A 204 8.72 -7.37 9.22
CA ALA A 204 9.21 -6.02 9.00
C ALA A 204 9.93 -5.45 10.24
N GLY A 205 9.44 -5.75 11.44
CA GLY A 205 10.07 -5.39 12.71
C GLY A 205 11.41 -6.08 12.91
N GLU A 206 11.46 -7.42 12.79
CA GLU A 206 12.68 -8.23 12.93
C GLU A 206 13.78 -7.82 11.95
N LEU A 207 13.41 -7.42 10.74
CA LEU A 207 14.35 -6.94 9.72
C LEU A 207 14.75 -5.46 9.90
N GLY A 208 14.20 -4.76 10.91
CA GLY A 208 14.41 -3.33 11.14
C GLY A 208 13.86 -2.44 10.02
N LEU A 209 12.92 -2.95 9.22
CA LEU A 209 12.32 -2.28 8.06
C LEU A 209 11.05 -1.51 8.41
N LEU A 210 10.33 -1.93 9.47
CA LEU A 210 9.04 -1.34 9.84
C LEU A 210 9.13 0.18 10.03
N LYS A 211 10.16 0.66 10.72
CA LYS A 211 10.38 2.10 10.91
C LYS A 211 10.55 2.85 9.59
N TRP A 212 11.27 2.28 8.63
CA TRP A 212 11.51 2.89 7.33
C TRP A 212 10.26 2.88 6.44
N ILE A 213 9.43 1.82 6.54
CA ILE A 213 8.12 1.77 5.88
C ILE A 213 7.23 2.91 6.40
N ILE A 214 7.14 3.06 7.73
CA ILE A 214 6.34 4.12 8.34
C ILE A 214 6.92 5.51 8.04
N THR A 215 8.25 5.68 7.99
CA THR A 215 8.88 6.95 7.59
C THR A 215 8.48 7.36 6.17
N LEU A 216 8.46 6.42 5.21
CA LEU A 216 7.97 6.74 3.86
C LEU A 216 6.50 7.12 3.83
N GLU A 217 5.67 6.42 4.60
CA GLU A 217 4.24 6.72 4.69
C GLU A 217 4.00 8.09 5.32
N ALA A 218 4.71 8.42 6.40
CA ALA A 218 4.64 9.73 7.05
C ALA A 218 5.09 10.85 6.09
N ALA A 219 6.17 10.64 5.34
CA ALA A 219 6.62 11.59 4.32
C ALA A 219 5.61 11.74 3.17
N ALA A 220 4.93 10.66 2.78
CA ALA A 220 3.88 10.72 1.75
C ALA A 220 2.60 11.41 2.25
N LEU A 221 2.35 11.38 3.56
CA LEU A 221 1.23 12.04 4.23
C LEU A 221 1.57 13.48 4.65
N ASP A 222 2.73 14.00 4.28
CA ASP A 222 3.23 15.33 4.65
C ASP A 222 3.27 15.58 6.17
N VAL A 223 3.59 14.54 6.96
CA VAL A 223 3.85 14.68 8.40
C VAL A 223 5.12 15.52 8.60
N GLY A 224 4.97 16.70 9.20
CA GLY A 224 6.08 17.64 9.41
C GLY A 224 6.40 17.92 10.87
N THR A 225 5.50 17.58 11.79
CA THR A 225 5.65 17.86 13.23
C THR A 225 5.67 16.59 14.07
N LYS A 226 6.28 16.67 15.25
CA LYS A 226 6.26 15.59 16.23
C LYS A 226 4.83 15.22 16.64
N ASN A 227 3.93 16.20 16.80
CA ASN A 227 2.54 15.94 17.18
C ASN A 227 1.79 15.16 16.09
N GLU A 228 1.99 15.48 14.81
CA GLU A 228 1.42 14.72 13.71
C GLU A 228 1.98 13.30 13.66
N LEU A 229 3.29 13.13 13.90
CA LEU A 229 3.90 11.81 14.01
C LEU A 229 3.32 11.00 15.18
N ASP A 230 3.18 11.61 16.36
CA ASP A 230 2.60 10.97 17.55
C ASP A 230 1.14 10.52 17.27
N ASN A 231 0.35 11.37 16.61
CA ASN A 231 -1.02 11.05 16.22
C ASN A 231 -1.07 9.89 15.21
N LEU A 232 -0.18 9.90 14.22
CA LEU A 232 -0.06 8.82 13.23
C LEU A 232 0.27 7.49 13.89
N LEU A 233 1.32 7.45 14.73
CA LEU A 233 1.75 6.24 15.41
C LEU A 233 0.70 5.74 16.41
N SER A 234 0.01 6.64 17.10
CA SER A 234 -1.11 6.28 17.97
C SER A 234 -2.26 5.63 17.19
N ALA A 235 -2.64 6.21 16.05
CA ALA A 235 -3.68 5.64 15.18
C ALA A 235 -3.28 4.28 14.61
N TYR A 236 -2.03 4.13 14.15
CA TYR A 236 -1.52 2.86 13.64
C TYR A 236 -1.44 1.79 14.73
N GLY A 237 -0.92 2.14 15.91
CA GLY A 237 -0.84 1.24 17.06
C GLY A 237 -2.22 0.78 17.54
N ALA A 238 -3.20 1.69 17.61
CA ALA A 238 -4.57 1.36 17.93
C ALA A 238 -5.19 0.41 16.89
N PHE A 239 -5.03 0.71 15.60
CA PHE A 239 -5.53 -0.15 14.54
C PHE A 239 -4.90 -1.55 14.59
N MET A 240 -3.58 -1.66 14.74
CA MET A 240 -2.89 -2.95 14.80
C MET A 240 -3.30 -3.77 16.01
N ARG A 241 -3.42 -3.16 17.19
CA ARG A 241 -3.88 -3.86 18.39
C ARG A 241 -5.28 -4.44 18.18
N ASP A 242 -6.18 -3.66 17.61
CA ASP A 242 -7.57 -4.08 17.45
C ASP A 242 -7.74 -5.06 16.26
N TYR A 243 -6.93 -4.92 15.21
CA TYR A 243 -7.03 -5.71 13.98
C TYR A 243 -6.22 -7.01 14.02
N LEU A 244 -5.00 -6.97 14.56
CA LEU A 244 -4.10 -8.12 14.64
C LEU A 244 -4.18 -8.84 15.99
N GLN A 245 -4.74 -8.21 17.03
CA GLN A 245 -4.75 -8.73 18.40
C GLN A 245 -3.34 -8.95 18.98
N VAL A 246 -2.32 -8.33 18.39
CA VAL A 246 -0.93 -8.32 18.88
C VAL A 246 -0.47 -6.91 19.20
N LYS A 247 0.42 -6.80 20.19
CA LYS A 247 1.06 -5.53 20.55
C LYS A 247 2.37 -5.39 19.76
N VAL A 248 2.40 -4.45 18.83
CA VAL A 248 3.60 -4.07 18.09
C VAL A 248 4.17 -2.80 18.70
N ASP A 249 5.45 -2.82 19.07
CA ASP A 249 6.12 -1.62 19.54
C ASP A 249 6.53 -0.75 18.36
N LEU A 250 6.02 0.49 18.33
CA LEU A 250 6.35 1.50 17.34
C LEU A 250 7.39 2.52 17.85
N SER A 251 7.94 2.31 19.04
CA SER A 251 8.93 3.21 19.64
C SER A 251 10.17 3.41 18.75
N GLU A 252 10.60 2.37 18.04
CA GLU A 252 11.73 2.45 17.12
C GLU A 252 11.49 3.42 15.96
N VAL A 253 10.24 3.74 15.62
CA VAL A 253 9.93 4.69 14.55
C VAL A 253 10.47 6.07 14.88
N TYR A 254 10.45 6.49 16.15
CA TYR A 254 11.02 7.77 16.56
C TYR A 254 12.52 7.88 16.22
N SER A 255 13.25 6.76 16.19
CA SER A 255 14.68 6.75 15.80
C SER A 255 14.91 7.04 14.31
N ALA A 256 13.87 6.96 13.48
CA ALA A 256 13.94 7.25 12.05
C ALA A 256 13.70 8.73 11.73
N PHE A 257 13.52 9.58 12.74
CA PHE A 257 13.30 11.01 12.60
C PHE A 257 14.32 11.82 13.40
N GLN A 258 14.61 13.02 12.90
CA GLN A 258 15.29 14.09 13.63
C GLN A 258 14.26 15.12 14.09
N TYR A 259 14.50 15.67 15.27
CA TYR A 259 13.63 16.64 15.91
C TYR A 259 14.34 17.97 16.06
N MET A 260 13.66 19.05 15.70
CA MET A 260 14.16 20.42 15.87
C MET A 260 13.04 21.32 16.36
N ALA A 261 13.39 22.28 17.21
CA ALA A 261 12.44 23.31 17.62
C ALA A 261 12.07 24.17 16.39
N SER A 262 10.79 24.45 16.23
CA SER A 262 10.32 25.42 15.25
C SER A 262 10.49 26.84 15.80
N ASP A 263 10.66 27.81 14.89
CA ASP A 263 10.61 29.24 15.22
C ASP A 263 9.22 29.66 15.74
N VAL A 264 8.19 28.85 15.42
CA VAL A 264 6.87 28.95 16.04
C VAL A 264 6.89 28.22 17.37
N GLY A 265 6.83 28.98 18.47
CA GLY A 265 6.91 28.46 19.83
C GLY A 265 5.95 27.29 20.10
N GLY A 266 6.46 26.25 20.77
CA GLY A 266 5.69 25.07 21.15
C GLY A 266 5.54 24.01 20.05
N ILE A 267 6.10 24.22 18.85
CA ILE A 267 6.09 23.22 17.77
C ILE A 267 7.47 22.58 17.66
N THR A 268 7.50 21.25 17.71
CA THR A 268 8.69 20.46 17.36
C THR A 268 8.50 19.87 15.98
N MET A 269 9.39 20.20 15.05
CA MET A 269 9.41 19.62 13.72
C MET A 269 9.94 18.18 13.80
N ALA A 270 9.41 17.31 12.94
CA ALA A 270 9.88 15.94 12.77
C ALA A 270 10.19 15.71 11.29
N THR A 271 11.46 15.50 10.98
CA THR A 271 11.93 15.22 9.61
C THR A 271 12.56 13.84 9.55
N PRO A 272 12.43 13.07 8.45
CA PRO A 272 13.17 11.84 8.27
C PRO A 272 14.67 12.04 8.56
N ALA A 273 15.26 11.12 9.32
CA ALA A 273 16.68 11.18 9.69
C ALA A 273 17.63 10.84 8.52
N LEU A 274 17.08 10.24 7.47
CA LEU A 274 17.79 9.91 6.24
C LEU A 274 17.04 10.52 5.04
N PRO A 275 17.75 10.91 3.96
CA PRO A 275 17.11 11.27 2.70
C PRO A 275 16.16 10.17 2.22
N ILE A 276 15.06 10.54 1.56
CA ILE A 276 14.04 9.58 1.12
C ILE A 276 14.63 8.51 0.19
N GLU A 277 15.62 8.85 -0.63
CA GLU A 277 16.34 7.93 -1.52
C GLU A 277 17.10 6.85 -0.74
N GLU A 278 17.66 7.20 0.42
CA GLU A 278 18.33 6.27 1.32
C GLU A 278 17.30 5.34 1.97
N VAL A 279 16.16 5.88 2.42
CA VAL A 279 15.05 5.08 2.96
C VAL A 279 14.54 4.09 1.93
N LEU A 280 14.32 4.53 0.68
CA LEU A 280 13.91 3.67 -0.44
C LEU A 280 14.95 2.58 -0.74
N ARG A 281 16.25 2.89 -0.64
CA ARG A 281 17.31 1.89 -0.84
C ARG A 281 17.30 0.83 0.25
N ARG A 282 17.07 1.20 1.51
CA ARG A 282 16.93 0.25 2.63
C ARG A 282 15.75 -0.71 2.44
N LEU A 283 14.67 -0.21 1.86
CA LEU A 283 13.50 -1.01 1.50
C LEU A 283 13.65 -1.77 0.17
N ARG A 284 14.78 -1.61 -0.52
CA ARG A 284 15.02 -2.14 -1.88
C ARG A 284 13.89 -1.76 -2.83
N MET A 285 13.57 -0.48 -2.93
CA MET A 285 12.55 0.03 -3.86
C MET A 285 13.19 0.81 -5.00
N SER A 286 13.63 0.11 -6.05
CA SER A 286 14.05 0.74 -7.29
C SER A 286 12.84 1.35 -8.04
N ALA A 287 13.11 2.43 -8.78
CA ALA A 287 12.13 3.09 -9.65
C ALA A 287 12.12 2.47 -11.05
#